data_AF-A0A1B6H9J9-F1
#
_entry.id   AF-A0A1B6H9J9-F1
#
_cell.length_a   1.000
_cell.length_b   1.000
_cell.length_c   1.000
_cell.angle_alpha   90.00
_cell.angle_beta   90.00
_cell.angle_gamma   90.00
#
_symmetry.space_group_name_H-M   'P 1'
#
loop_
_entity.id
_entity.type
_entity.pdbx_description
1 polymer ?
#
loop_
_entity_poly.entity_id
_entity_poly.type
_entity_poly.pdbx_seq_one_letter_code
_entity_poly.pdbx_strand_id
1 'polypeptide(L)'
;MYPVTQLMTDVTAPPPGPAGAPPGPVAPPGTVAVPPGPMGLLPPSQPHQPPQPPDLPMFNCPRRPNLGREGRPIVLRANHFQISMPRGFVHHYDINIQPDKCPRKVNREIIETMVHAYSKIFGNLKPVFDGRNNLYTRDPLPIGNDRMELEVTLPGEGKDRVFRVAIKWVAQVSLFALEEALEGRTRQIPFDAILALDVVMRHLPSMTYTPVGRSFFSSPDGYYHPLGGGREVWFGFHQSVRPSQWKMMLNIDVSATAFYKAQPVIEFMCEVLDIRDINEQRKPLTDSQRVKFTKEIKGLKIEITHCGQMRRKYRVCNVTRRPAQMQSFPLQLENGQTVECTVAKYFLDKYKMKLRYPH
;
A
#
# COMPACT_ATOMS: atom_id res chain seq x y z
N MET A 1 -30.06 -31.17 -15.59
CA MET A 1 -30.01 -30.89 -17.04
C MET A 1 -31.35 -30.32 -17.46
N TYR A 2 -31.44 -29.00 -17.57
CA TYR A 2 -32.42 -28.22 -18.36
C TYR A 2 -31.78 -26.85 -18.61
N PRO A 3 -31.92 -26.26 -19.81
CA PRO A 3 -31.03 -25.22 -20.29
C PRO A 3 -31.51 -23.82 -19.86
N VAL A 4 -30.57 -22.97 -19.43
CA VAL A 4 -30.82 -21.54 -19.21
C VAL A 4 -30.45 -20.80 -20.47
N THR A 5 -31.48 -20.35 -21.18
CA THR A 5 -31.39 -19.43 -22.33
C THR A 5 -31.02 -18.05 -21.81
N GLN A 6 -29.84 -17.55 -22.20
CA GLN A 6 -29.34 -16.22 -21.85
C GLN A 6 -29.94 -15.21 -22.84
N LEU A 7 -30.87 -14.38 -22.38
CA LEU A 7 -31.31 -13.19 -23.10
C LEU A 7 -30.22 -12.11 -22.96
N MET A 8 -29.49 -11.88 -24.04
CA MET A 8 -28.63 -10.70 -24.20
C MET A 8 -29.52 -9.47 -24.40
N THR A 9 -29.45 -8.51 -23.48
CA THR A 9 -29.92 -7.14 -23.73
C THR A 9 -28.70 -6.25 -23.91
N ASP A 10 -28.50 -5.81 -25.15
CA ASP A 10 -27.54 -4.77 -25.54
C ASP A 10 -27.85 -3.47 -24.79
N VAL A 11 -26.88 -2.98 -24.00
CA VAL A 11 -26.90 -1.61 -23.47
C VAL A 11 -25.84 -0.83 -24.23
N THR A 12 -26.28 -0.13 -25.27
CA THR A 12 -25.48 0.84 -26.03
C THR A 12 -25.13 2.05 -25.16
N ALA A 13 -23.82 2.32 -25.02
CA ALA A 13 -23.30 3.53 -24.39
C ALA A 13 -23.45 4.76 -25.32
N PRO A 14 -23.71 5.97 -24.78
CA PRO A 14 -23.81 7.18 -25.59
C PRO A 14 -22.42 7.72 -26.03
N PRO A 15 -22.35 8.46 -27.16
CA PRO A 15 -21.08 8.91 -27.75
C PRO A 15 -20.42 10.08 -27.00
N PRO A 16 -19.09 10.26 -27.14
CA PRO A 16 -18.35 11.35 -26.48
C PRO A 16 -18.55 12.69 -27.19
N GLY A 17 -18.73 13.75 -26.40
CA GLY A 17 -18.82 15.15 -26.87
C GLY A 17 -17.47 15.72 -27.33
N PRO A 18 -17.48 16.84 -28.08
CA PRO A 18 -16.29 17.36 -28.75
C PRO A 18 -15.34 18.10 -27.79
N ALA A 19 -14.04 17.98 -28.09
CA ALA A 19 -12.93 18.55 -27.34
C ALA A 19 -12.79 20.07 -27.58
N GLY A 20 -12.83 20.86 -26.50
CA GLY A 20 -12.55 22.30 -26.51
C GLY A 20 -11.04 22.59 -26.45
N ALA A 21 -10.59 23.50 -27.30
CA ALA A 21 -9.21 23.98 -27.44
C ALA A 21 -8.75 24.86 -26.25
N PRO A 22 -7.43 24.98 -26.01
CA PRO A 22 -6.88 25.72 -24.87
C PRO A 22 -6.79 27.24 -25.14
N PRO A 23 -6.98 28.12 -24.14
CA PRO A 23 -6.65 29.54 -24.30
C PRO A 23 -5.15 29.81 -24.09
N GLY A 24 -4.58 30.61 -24.99
CA GLY A 24 -3.23 31.18 -24.92
C GLY A 24 -3.12 32.41 -23.98
N PRO A 25 -1.91 32.98 -23.84
CA PRO A 25 -1.56 33.86 -22.72
C PRO A 25 -1.99 35.31 -22.95
N VAL A 26 -2.44 35.97 -21.87
CA VAL A 26 -2.77 37.40 -21.85
C VAL A 26 -1.61 38.18 -21.18
N ALA A 27 -1.13 39.20 -21.88
CA ALA A 27 -0.06 40.12 -21.48
C ALA A 27 -0.53 41.17 -20.45
N PRO A 28 0.39 41.83 -19.70
CA PRO A 28 0.02 42.73 -18.61
C PRO A 28 -0.23 44.17 -19.08
N PRO A 29 -1.16 44.93 -18.47
CA PRO A 29 -1.10 46.39 -18.46
C PRO A 29 -0.17 46.82 -17.30
N GLY A 30 0.77 47.74 -17.45
CA GLY A 30 0.59 49.10 -17.95
C GLY A 30 0.62 50.05 -16.74
N THR A 31 1.82 50.49 -16.35
CA THR A 31 2.10 51.43 -15.26
C THR A 31 1.46 52.80 -15.51
N VAL A 32 0.65 53.28 -14.56
CA VAL A 32 0.18 54.67 -14.52
C VAL A 32 0.61 55.31 -13.20
N ALA A 33 1.37 56.40 -13.31
CA ALA A 33 1.84 57.22 -12.19
C ALA A 33 0.77 58.23 -11.74
N VAL A 34 0.64 58.44 -10.43
CA VAL A 34 -0.19 59.48 -9.80
C VAL A 34 0.60 60.08 -8.61
N PRO A 35 0.55 61.43 -8.37
CA PRO A 35 1.58 62.18 -7.62
C PRO A 35 1.35 62.21 -6.09
N PRO A 36 2.32 62.71 -5.28
CA PRO A 36 2.27 62.60 -3.83
C PRO A 36 1.43 63.72 -3.19
N GLY A 37 0.61 63.35 -2.20
CA GLY A 37 -0.16 64.25 -1.33
C GLY A 37 -0.13 63.77 0.13
N PRO A 38 -0.38 64.65 1.12
CA PRO A 38 0.38 64.68 2.38
C PRO A 38 -0.13 63.76 3.49
N MET A 39 0.79 63.45 4.41
CA MET A 39 0.61 62.62 5.60
C MET A 39 -0.55 63.07 6.50
N GLY A 40 -1.47 62.15 6.77
CA GLY A 40 -2.42 62.19 7.88
C GLY A 40 -2.37 60.86 8.63
N LEU A 41 -2.07 60.91 9.94
CA LEU A 41 -1.96 59.77 10.84
C LEU A 41 -3.34 59.13 11.09
N LEU A 42 -3.51 57.86 10.70
CA LEU A 42 -4.66 57.03 11.09
C LEU A 42 -4.22 55.99 12.16
N PRO A 43 -5.05 55.71 13.17
CA PRO A 43 -4.72 54.77 14.26
C PRO A 43 -4.70 53.31 13.77
N PRO A 44 -3.96 52.41 14.45
CA PRO A 44 -3.72 51.05 13.98
C PRO A 44 -5.00 50.21 13.97
N SER A 45 -5.33 49.70 12.79
CA SER A 45 -6.40 48.75 12.50
C SER A 45 -6.09 47.38 13.10
N GLN A 46 -7.06 46.82 13.83
CA GLN A 46 -7.01 45.44 14.34
C GLN A 46 -6.88 44.44 13.17
N PRO A 47 -6.13 43.33 13.34
CA PRO A 47 -5.99 42.33 12.29
C PRO A 47 -7.34 41.68 11.99
N HIS A 48 -7.82 41.89 10.77
CA HIS A 48 -8.99 41.24 10.21
C HIS A 48 -8.77 39.72 10.21
N GLN A 49 -9.48 38.98 11.05
CA GLN A 49 -9.61 37.53 10.91
C GLN A 49 -10.38 37.25 9.61
N PRO A 50 -9.90 36.36 8.73
CA PRO A 50 -10.68 35.95 7.56
C PRO A 50 -12.01 35.34 8.03
N PRO A 51 -13.13 35.65 7.35
CA PRO A 51 -14.44 35.09 7.72
C PRO A 51 -14.36 33.57 7.72
N GLN A 52 -14.81 32.96 8.82
CA GLN A 52 -14.95 31.50 8.89
C GLN A 52 -15.83 31.04 7.71
N PRO A 53 -15.43 29.97 7.00
CA PRO A 53 -16.27 29.44 5.94
C PRO A 53 -17.65 29.06 6.53
N PRO A 54 -18.75 29.33 5.83
CA PRO A 54 -20.09 29.03 6.32
C PRO A 54 -20.20 27.52 6.62
N ASP A 55 -20.77 27.19 7.79
CA ASP A 55 -21.03 25.82 8.19
C ASP A 55 -21.82 25.10 7.09
N LEU A 56 -21.16 24.17 6.41
CA LEU A 56 -21.82 23.34 5.39
C LEU A 56 -22.91 22.51 6.08
N PRO A 57 -24.11 22.40 5.48
CA PRO A 57 -25.21 21.66 6.10
C PRO A 57 -24.82 20.21 6.34
N MET A 58 -24.93 19.78 7.60
CA MET A 58 -24.54 18.45 8.03
C MET A 58 -25.56 17.42 7.49
N PHE A 59 -25.20 16.73 6.41
CA PHE A 59 -26.06 15.72 5.80
C PHE A 59 -26.20 14.50 6.72
N ASN A 60 -27.44 14.18 7.10
CA ASN A 60 -27.76 13.01 7.91
C ASN A 60 -28.59 12.02 7.10
N CYS A 61 -28.06 10.81 6.89
CA CYS A 61 -28.80 9.74 6.24
C CYS A 61 -30.12 9.45 6.98
N PRO A 62 -31.24 9.18 6.27
CA PRO A 62 -32.51 8.87 6.90
C PRO A 62 -32.42 7.57 7.70
N ARG A 63 -33.23 7.48 8.77
CA ARG A 63 -33.35 6.23 9.55
C ARG A 63 -34.14 5.20 8.75
N ARG A 64 -33.84 3.92 8.96
CA ARG A 64 -34.68 2.83 8.47
C ARG A 64 -36.10 3.01 9.05
N PRO A 65 -37.15 3.14 8.22
CA PRO A 65 -38.50 3.43 8.70
C PRO A 65 -39.14 2.24 9.40
N ASN A 66 -38.92 1.02 8.90
CA ASN A 66 -39.46 -0.23 9.43
C ASN A 66 -38.70 -1.46 8.86
N LEU A 67 -39.12 -2.65 9.28
CA LEU A 67 -38.69 -3.93 8.72
C LEU A 67 -39.76 -4.42 7.73
N GLY A 68 -39.33 -5.01 6.60
CA GLY A 68 -40.23 -5.61 5.63
C GLY A 68 -40.96 -6.84 6.19
N ARG A 69 -42.21 -7.06 5.79
CA ARG A 69 -43.09 -8.14 6.29
C ARG A 69 -43.62 -9.07 5.20
N GLU A 70 -43.41 -8.73 3.94
CA GLU A 70 -43.88 -9.52 2.80
C GLU A 70 -42.95 -10.71 2.53
N GLY A 71 -43.52 -11.75 1.91
CA GLY A 71 -42.79 -12.96 1.53
C GLY A 71 -42.79 -14.06 2.57
N ARG A 72 -42.34 -15.24 2.16
CA ARG A 72 -42.24 -16.42 3.03
C ARG A 72 -40.91 -16.36 3.80
N PRO A 73 -40.90 -16.50 5.15
CA PRO A 73 -39.67 -16.58 5.93
C PRO A 73 -38.77 -17.73 5.47
N ILE A 74 -37.46 -17.47 5.42
CA ILE A 74 -36.43 -18.46 5.09
C ILE A 74 -35.24 -18.30 6.02
N VAL A 75 -34.65 -19.42 6.46
CA VAL A 75 -33.44 -19.43 7.28
C VAL A 75 -32.22 -19.26 6.37
N LEU A 76 -31.37 -18.28 6.69
CA LEU A 76 -30.14 -18.00 5.95
C LEU A 76 -28.93 -18.12 6.85
N ARG A 77 -27.78 -18.40 6.23
CA ARG A 77 -26.47 -18.23 6.85
C ARG A 77 -25.73 -17.14 6.09
N ALA A 78 -25.16 -16.20 6.84
CA ALA A 78 -24.27 -15.19 6.29
C ALA A 78 -22.85 -15.50 6.74
N ASN A 79 -21.87 -15.16 5.91
CA ASN A 79 -20.44 -15.20 6.22
C ASN A 79 -19.99 -14.07 7.16
N HIS A 80 -20.85 -13.74 8.12
CA HIS A 80 -20.66 -12.69 9.11
C HIS A 80 -20.56 -13.35 10.49
N PHE A 81 -19.40 -13.19 11.12
CA PHE A 81 -19.07 -13.81 12.39
C PHE A 81 -19.13 -12.76 13.50
N GLN A 82 -19.83 -13.06 14.59
CA GLN A 82 -19.98 -12.11 15.69
C GLN A 82 -18.64 -11.84 16.36
N ILE A 83 -18.34 -10.55 16.58
CA ILE A 83 -17.22 -10.10 17.40
C ILE A 83 -17.73 -9.82 18.81
N SER A 84 -17.16 -10.49 19.81
CA SER A 84 -17.38 -10.14 21.22
C SER A 84 -16.34 -9.10 21.63
N MET A 85 -16.79 -7.88 21.93
CA MET A 85 -15.92 -6.78 22.34
C MET A 85 -15.85 -6.72 23.88
N PRO A 86 -14.67 -6.48 24.46
CA PRO A 86 -14.59 -6.16 25.87
C PRO A 86 -15.21 -4.78 26.14
N ARG A 87 -15.73 -4.59 27.35
CA ARG A 87 -16.09 -3.25 27.83
C ARG A 87 -14.83 -2.48 28.21
N GLY A 88 -14.83 -1.18 27.94
CA GLY A 88 -13.74 -0.28 28.31
C GLY A 88 -13.23 0.51 27.12
N PHE A 89 -11.93 0.75 27.11
CA PHE A 89 -11.29 1.69 26.21
C PHE A 89 -10.05 1.08 25.56
N VAL A 90 -9.66 1.66 24.42
CA VAL A 90 -8.34 1.45 23.83
C VAL A 90 -7.64 2.81 23.68
N HIS A 91 -6.33 2.82 23.85
CA HIS A 91 -5.54 4.04 23.78
C HIS A 91 -4.98 4.21 22.37
N HIS A 92 -5.24 5.36 21.75
CA HIS A 92 -4.78 5.69 20.41
C HIS A 92 -3.56 6.61 20.47
N TYR A 93 -2.55 6.25 19.69
CA TYR A 93 -1.30 6.98 19.53
C TYR A 93 -1.08 7.31 18.04
N ASP A 94 -0.63 8.53 17.79
CA ASP A 94 -0.10 8.94 16.49
C ASP A 94 1.38 8.57 16.41
N ILE A 95 1.76 7.96 15.29
CA ILE A 95 3.10 7.47 14.99
C ILE A 95 3.63 8.22 13.77
N ASN A 96 4.80 8.83 13.92
CA ASN A 96 5.52 9.46 12.82
C ASN A 96 6.89 8.80 12.66
N ILE A 97 7.12 8.16 11.52
CA ILE A 97 8.35 7.45 11.19
C ILE A 97 9.15 8.27 10.17
N GLN A 98 10.41 8.56 10.49
CA GLN A 98 11.34 9.19 9.57
C GLN A 98 12.48 8.23 9.20
N PRO A 99 12.79 8.04 7.90
CA PRO A 99 12.14 8.65 6.72
C PRO A 99 10.72 8.12 6.42
N ASP A 100 9.85 9.00 5.91
CA ASP A 100 8.39 8.83 5.77
C ASP A 100 7.93 8.05 4.52
N LYS A 101 8.83 7.84 3.55
CA LYS A 101 8.52 7.17 2.26
C LYS A 101 8.69 5.64 2.29
N CYS A 102 8.61 5.04 3.48
CA CYS A 102 8.77 3.60 3.61
C CYS A 102 7.47 2.84 3.25
N PRO A 103 7.56 1.66 2.60
CA PRO A 103 6.40 0.80 2.39
C PRO A 103 5.76 0.40 3.72
N ARG A 104 4.43 0.24 3.75
CA ARG A 104 3.70 -0.14 4.99
C ARG A 104 4.19 -1.42 5.66
N LYS A 105 4.77 -2.37 4.90
CA LYS A 105 5.38 -3.58 5.46
C LYS A 105 6.62 -3.23 6.30
N VAL A 106 7.50 -2.39 5.76
CA VAL A 106 8.68 -1.88 6.47
C VAL A 106 8.26 -1.08 7.70
N ASN A 107 7.23 -0.24 7.61
CA ASN A 107 6.72 0.49 8.79
C ASN A 107 6.27 -0.45 9.92
N ARG A 108 5.67 -1.60 9.59
CA ARG A 108 5.30 -2.61 10.60
C ARG A 108 6.54 -3.27 11.22
N GLU A 109 7.54 -3.63 10.42
CA GLU A 109 8.81 -4.18 10.89
C GLU A 109 9.55 -3.19 11.82
N ILE A 110 9.51 -1.89 11.51
CA ILE A 110 10.06 -0.82 12.39
C ILE A 110 9.34 -0.84 13.74
N ILE A 111 8.01 -0.83 13.75
CA ILE A 111 7.23 -0.81 15.01
C ILE A 111 7.40 -2.12 15.80
N GLU A 112 7.45 -3.27 15.14
CA GLU A 112 7.72 -4.55 15.79
C GLU A 112 9.10 -4.54 16.48
N THR A 113 10.13 -4.08 15.76
CA THR A 113 11.49 -3.95 16.31
C THR A 113 11.53 -2.95 17.47
N MET A 114 10.81 -1.84 17.36
CA MET A 114 10.69 -0.84 18.43
C MET A 114 10.05 -1.42 19.69
N VAL A 115 8.96 -2.18 19.55
CA VAL A 115 8.28 -2.82 20.69
C VAL A 115 9.22 -3.79 21.41
N HIS A 116 10.04 -4.54 20.66
CA HIS A 116 11.04 -5.43 21.23
C HIS A 116 12.20 -4.68 21.90
N ALA A 117 12.75 -3.64 21.25
CA ALA A 117 13.90 -2.89 21.76
C ALA A 117 13.57 -2.06 23.01
N TYR A 118 12.35 -1.53 23.10
CA TYR A 118 11.91 -0.66 24.19
C TYR A 118 10.92 -1.34 25.14
N SER A 119 11.26 -2.56 25.58
CA SER A 119 10.42 -3.37 26.49
C SER A 119 10.07 -2.66 27.81
N LYS A 120 10.84 -1.67 28.26
CA LYS A 120 10.50 -0.83 29.43
C LYS A 120 9.26 0.04 29.22
N ILE A 121 8.99 0.46 27.98
CA ILE A 121 7.84 1.30 27.61
C ILE A 121 6.63 0.43 27.32
N PHE A 122 6.83 -0.63 26.53
CA PHE A 122 5.73 -1.48 26.06
C PHE A 122 5.39 -2.61 27.04
N GLY A 123 6.32 -3.02 27.91
CA GLY A 123 6.12 -4.09 28.87
C GLY A 123 5.59 -5.36 28.22
N ASN A 124 4.46 -5.84 28.72
CA ASN A 124 3.73 -7.00 28.16
C ASN A 124 2.65 -6.61 27.16
N LEU A 125 2.53 -5.32 26.81
CA LEU A 125 1.55 -4.86 25.84
C LEU A 125 1.94 -5.34 24.45
N LYS A 126 0.91 -5.61 23.65
CA LYS A 126 1.03 -5.98 22.24
C LYS A 126 0.34 -4.91 21.41
N PRO A 127 1.02 -3.78 21.11
CA PRO A 127 0.44 -2.73 20.31
C PRO A 127 0.03 -3.25 18.94
N VAL A 128 -1.06 -2.72 18.41
CA VAL A 128 -1.48 -2.98 17.03
C VAL A 128 -1.31 -1.73 16.20
N PHE A 129 -0.87 -1.89 14.96
CA PHE A 129 -0.48 -0.79 14.09
C PHE A 129 -1.03 -0.97 12.66
N ASP A 130 -1.54 0.12 12.09
CA ASP A 130 -2.15 0.15 10.75
C ASP A 130 -1.12 0.19 9.60
N GLY A 131 0.17 0.36 9.92
CA GLY A 131 1.27 0.47 8.96
C GLY A 131 1.52 1.90 8.47
N ARG A 132 0.84 2.90 9.04
CA ARG A 132 0.97 4.32 8.73
C ARG A 132 1.26 5.12 9.99
N ASN A 133 0.22 5.57 10.69
CA ASN A 133 0.34 6.49 11.81
C ASN A 133 -0.55 6.13 13.00
N ASN A 134 -1.39 5.10 12.92
CA ASN A 134 -2.32 4.77 14.00
C ASN A 134 -1.87 3.52 14.74
N LEU A 135 -1.47 3.70 15.99
CA LEU A 135 -1.12 2.63 16.92
C LEU A 135 -2.12 2.59 18.08
N TYR A 136 -2.56 1.40 18.44
CA TYR A 136 -3.49 1.20 19.55
C TYR A 136 -2.92 0.23 20.57
N THR A 137 -3.16 0.52 21.85
CA THR A 137 -2.84 -0.37 22.97
C THR A 137 -4.06 -0.57 23.85
N ARG A 138 -4.07 -1.67 24.60
CA ARG A 138 -5.12 -1.95 25.60
C ARG A 138 -5.01 -1.03 26.81
N ASP A 139 -3.79 -0.89 27.33
CA ASP A 139 -3.48 -0.09 28.52
C ASP A 139 -2.59 1.10 28.09
N PRO A 140 -2.60 2.24 28.83
CA PRO A 140 -1.82 3.41 28.46
C PRO A 140 -0.31 3.17 28.58
N LEU A 141 0.44 3.64 27.59
CA LEU A 141 1.90 3.69 27.63
C LEU A 141 2.38 4.72 28.68
N PRO A 142 3.50 4.46 29.39
CA PRO A 142 4.04 5.34 30.43
C PRO A 142 4.81 6.54 29.84
N ILE A 143 4.21 7.23 28.86
CA ILE A 143 4.80 8.38 28.15
C ILE A 143 4.04 9.70 28.39
N GLY A 144 2.92 9.65 29.13
CA GLY A 144 2.04 10.79 29.31
C GLY A 144 1.40 11.25 27.99
N ASN A 145 1.21 12.55 27.83
CA ASN A 145 0.62 13.17 26.63
C ASN A 145 1.67 13.81 25.70
N ASP A 146 2.92 13.86 26.14
CA ASP A 146 4.00 14.48 25.40
C ASP A 146 4.49 13.59 24.27
N ARG A 147 5.07 14.23 23.26
CA ARG A 147 5.69 13.53 22.13
C ARG A 147 7.00 12.90 22.59
N MET A 148 7.11 11.58 22.46
CA MET A 148 8.34 10.84 22.72
C MET A 148 8.99 10.42 21.40
N GLU A 149 10.31 10.59 21.27
CA GLU A 149 11.07 10.14 20.10
C GLU A 149 11.99 8.97 20.46
N LEU A 150 11.94 7.93 19.64
CA LEU A 150 12.72 6.70 19.78
C LEU A 150 13.53 6.46 18.51
N GLU A 151 14.69 5.84 18.66
CA GLU A 151 15.54 5.44 17.53
C GLU A 151 15.45 3.93 17.33
N VAL A 152 15.18 3.51 16.09
CA VAL A 152 15.00 2.09 15.76
C VAL A 152 15.94 1.74 14.62
N THR A 153 16.74 0.71 14.82
CA THR A 153 17.70 0.25 13.83
C THR A 153 17.24 -1.07 13.24
N LEU A 154 17.01 -1.10 11.93
CA LEU A 154 16.76 -2.33 11.18
C LEU A 154 18.02 -2.79 10.46
N PRO A 155 18.30 -4.11 10.40
CA PRO A 155 19.39 -4.63 9.61
C PRO A 155 19.16 -4.29 8.14
N GLY A 156 20.16 -3.68 7.51
CA GLY A 156 20.11 -3.32 6.09
C GLY A 156 21.09 -4.14 5.26
N GLU A 157 20.93 -4.08 3.94
CA GLU A 157 21.84 -4.75 3.01
C GLU A 157 23.15 -3.95 2.91
N GLY A 158 24.10 -4.26 3.79
CA GLY A 158 25.44 -3.67 3.87
C GLY A 158 25.59 -2.61 4.94
N LYS A 159 24.55 -1.80 5.20
CA LYS A 159 24.53 -0.84 6.32
C LYS A 159 23.17 -0.83 6.99
N ASP A 160 23.19 -0.84 8.32
CA ASP A 160 21.99 -0.70 9.13
C ASP A 160 21.24 0.58 8.84
N ARG A 161 19.91 0.48 8.89
CA ARG A 161 18.99 1.58 8.62
C ARG A 161 18.42 2.07 9.93
N VAL A 162 18.77 3.31 10.27
CA VAL A 162 18.29 3.99 11.46
C VAL A 162 17.03 4.79 11.13
N PHE A 163 16.01 4.64 11.96
CA PHE A 163 14.73 5.33 11.86
C PHE A 163 14.45 6.10 13.14
N ARG A 164 13.89 7.30 13.01
CA ARG A 164 13.36 8.06 14.14
C ARG A 164 11.85 7.89 14.18
N VAL A 165 11.34 7.38 15.29
CA VAL A 165 9.92 7.13 15.49
C VAL A 165 9.44 8.05 16.60
N ALA A 166 8.54 8.98 16.27
CA ALA A 166 7.84 9.78 17.26
C ALA A 166 6.49 9.15 17.59
N ILE A 167 6.18 9.05 18.88
CA ILE A 167 4.93 8.52 19.43
C ILE A 167 4.28 9.62 20.25
N LYS A 168 2.99 9.87 20.02
CA LYS A 168 2.20 10.85 20.78
C LYS A 168 0.83 10.27 21.11
N TRP A 169 0.40 10.39 22.36
CA TRP A 169 -0.97 10.05 22.73
C TRP A 169 -1.98 11.00 22.07
N VAL A 170 -3.08 10.45 21.56
CA VAL A 170 -4.12 11.20 20.83
C VAL A 170 -5.44 11.18 21.58
N ALA A 171 -5.94 9.98 21.88
CA ALA A 171 -7.28 9.82 22.43
C ALA A 171 -7.43 8.49 23.17
N GLN A 172 -8.50 8.43 23.97
CA GLN A 172 -9.02 7.21 24.54
C GLN A 172 -10.33 6.86 23.82
N VAL A 173 -10.33 5.74 23.10
CA VAL A 173 -11.45 5.32 22.25
C VAL A 173 -12.37 4.40 23.04
N SER A 174 -13.64 4.78 23.18
CA SER A 174 -14.62 4.05 23.99
C SER A 174 -15.28 2.92 23.19
N LEU A 175 -15.00 1.67 23.57
CA LEU A 175 -15.71 0.50 23.02
C LEU A 175 -17.12 0.38 23.60
N PHE A 176 -17.35 0.94 24.79
CA PHE A 176 -18.68 1.01 25.38
C PHE A 176 -19.63 1.88 24.54
N ALA A 177 -19.18 3.07 24.12
CA ALA A 177 -19.97 3.95 23.26
C ALA A 177 -20.36 3.29 21.93
N LEU A 178 -19.48 2.42 21.39
CA LEU A 178 -19.79 1.61 20.23
C LEU A 178 -20.89 0.59 20.53
N GLU A 179 -20.83 -0.12 21.65
CA GLU A 179 -21.89 -1.04 22.08
C GLU A 179 -23.25 -0.32 22.23
N GLU A 180 -23.28 0.87 22.84
CA GLU A 180 -24.51 1.67 22.96
C GLU A 180 -25.09 2.10 21.60
N ALA A 181 -24.22 2.48 20.66
CA ALA A 181 -24.63 2.86 19.32
C ALA A 181 -25.22 1.67 18.54
N LEU A 182 -24.66 0.46 18.70
CA LEU A 182 -25.17 -0.75 18.06
C LEU A 182 -26.53 -1.18 18.62
N GLU A 183 -26.75 -0.95 19.92
CA GLU A 183 -28.05 -1.18 20.58
C GLU A 183 -29.08 -0.09 20.26
N GLY A 184 -28.72 0.91 19.45
CA GLY A 184 -29.61 1.97 18.99
C GLY A 184 -29.87 3.08 20.01
N ARG A 185 -29.12 3.13 21.13
CA ARG A 185 -29.20 4.24 22.10
C ARG A 185 -28.69 5.56 21.51
N THR A 186 -27.74 5.48 20.59
CA THR A 186 -27.14 6.64 19.92
C THR A 186 -27.30 6.51 18.41
N ARG A 187 -27.59 7.64 17.73
CA ARG A 187 -27.72 7.65 16.25
C ARG A 187 -26.38 7.52 15.54
N GLN A 188 -25.36 8.16 16.08
CA GLN A 188 -24.03 8.18 15.49
C GLN A 188 -23.24 6.96 15.95
N ILE A 189 -22.58 6.31 14.99
CA ILE A 189 -21.71 5.19 15.26
C ILE A 189 -20.27 5.74 15.41
N PRO A 190 -19.58 5.50 16.54
CA PRO A 190 -18.22 5.98 16.74
C PRO A 190 -17.25 5.29 15.76
N PHE A 191 -16.85 6.03 14.73
CA PHE A 191 -16.05 5.49 13.63
C PHE A 191 -14.60 5.20 14.04
N ASP A 192 -14.07 5.96 14.99
CA ASP A 192 -12.78 5.72 15.64
C ASP A 192 -12.71 4.35 16.32
N ALA A 193 -13.78 3.93 17.02
CA ALA A 193 -13.89 2.60 17.61
C ALA A 193 -13.93 1.49 16.54
N ILE A 194 -14.66 1.71 15.44
CA ILE A 194 -14.66 0.77 14.31
C ILE A 194 -13.26 0.66 13.69
N LEU A 195 -12.58 1.78 13.48
CA LEU A 195 -11.22 1.79 12.93
C LEU A 195 -10.24 1.08 13.85
N ALA A 196 -10.30 1.33 15.16
CA ALA A 196 -9.46 0.65 16.14
C ALA A 196 -9.65 -0.88 16.07
N LEU A 197 -10.90 -1.35 16.03
CA LEU A 197 -11.21 -2.78 15.88
C LEU A 197 -10.74 -3.35 14.54
N ASP A 198 -10.90 -2.61 13.43
CA ASP A 198 -10.38 -3.03 12.12
C ASP A 198 -8.85 -3.18 12.15
N VAL A 199 -8.13 -2.24 12.76
CA VAL A 199 -6.67 -2.31 12.93
C VAL A 199 -6.27 -3.49 13.80
N VAL A 200 -6.94 -3.71 14.94
CA VAL A 200 -6.71 -4.87 15.83
C VAL A 200 -6.84 -6.17 15.03
N MET A 201 -7.97 -6.35 14.35
CA MET A 201 -8.26 -7.60 13.63
C MET A 201 -7.35 -7.79 12.40
N ARG A 202 -6.82 -6.72 11.82
CA ARG A 202 -5.95 -6.78 10.63
C ARG A 202 -4.46 -6.82 10.97
N HIS A 203 -4.06 -6.57 12.22
CA HIS A 203 -2.65 -6.40 12.58
C HIS A 203 -1.82 -7.63 12.21
N LEU A 204 -2.16 -8.80 12.77
CA LEU A 204 -1.40 -10.03 12.53
C LEU A 204 -1.49 -10.49 11.05
N PRO A 205 -2.67 -10.58 10.40
CA PRO A 205 -2.74 -10.91 8.99
C PRO A 205 -1.92 -9.99 8.07
N SER A 206 -1.77 -8.71 8.43
CA SER A 206 -0.94 -7.75 7.66
C SER A 206 0.57 -7.98 7.79
N MET A 207 1.01 -8.74 8.81
CA MET A 207 2.41 -9.12 8.99
C MET A 207 2.69 -10.51 8.40
N THR A 208 1.73 -11.42 8.50
CA THR A 208 1.86 -12.81 8.04
C THR A 208 1.61 -12.98 6.55
N TYR A 209 0.64 -12.26 5.98
CA TYR A 209 0.21 -12.42 4.58
C TYR A 209 0.55 -11.20 3.73
N THR A 210 0.27 -11.29 2.43
CA THR A 210 0.37 -10.15 1.49
C THR A 210 -0.96 -9.40 1.44
N PRO A 211 -1.05 -8.18 2.01
CA PRO A 211 -2.28 -7.40 1.99
C PRO A 211 -2.51 -6.77 0.61
N VAL A 212 -3.71 -6.98 0.05
CA VAL A 212 -4.18 -6.31 -1.16
C VAL A 212 -5.59 -5.77 -0.90
N GLY A 213 -5.72 -4.45 -0.81
CA GLY A 213 -6.97 -3.81 -0.41
C GLY A 213 -7.43 -4.27 0.97
N ARG A 214 -8.62 -4.88 1.05
CA ARG A 214 -9.18 -5.45 2.29
C ARG A 214 -8.91 -6.95 2.47
N SER A 215 -8.21 -7.57 1.53
CA SER A 215 -7.93 -9.00 1.52
C SER A 215 -6.47 -9.32 1.84
N PHE A 216 -6.22 -10.57 2.20
CA PHE A 216 -4.90 -11.12 2.54
C PHE A 216 -4.65 -12.38 1.72
N PHE A 217 -3.47 -12.49 1.11
CA PHE A 217 -3.09 -13.58 0.20
C PHE A 217 -1.76 -14.22 0.62
N SER A 218 -1.64 -15.52 0.37
CA SER A 218 -0.43 -16.32 0.59
C SER A 218 0.01 -16.99 -0.70
N SER A 219 1.31 -17.24 -0.81
CA SER A 219 1.83 -18.09 -1.88
C SER A 219 1.20 -19.48 -1.80
N PRO A 220 0.98 -20.14 -2.95
CA PRO A 220 0.52 -21.51 -3.00
C PRO A 220 1.40 -22.46 -2.19
N ASP A 221 0.78 -23.30 -1.37
CA ASP A 221 1.45 -24.38 -0.61
C ASP A 221 0.65 -25.67 -0.84
N GLY A 222 1.28 -26.66 -1.48
CA GLY A 222 0.62 -27.91 -1.86
C GLY A 222 -0.39 -27.82 -3.02
N TYR A 223 -0.53 -26.66 -3.68
CA TYR A 223 -1.36 -26.50 -4.89
C TYR A 223 -0.63 -25.64 -5.94
N TYR A 224 -0.89 -25.88 -7.23
CA TYR A 224 -0.24 -25.17 -8.33
C TYR A 224 -1.27 -24.82 -9.42
N HIS A 225 -1.54 -23.52 -9.58
CA HIS A 225 -2.51 -23.01 -10.56
C HIS A 225 -1.85 -21.94 -11.44
N PRO A 226 -1.04 -22.35 -12.44
CA PRO A 226 -0.41 -21.42 -13.35
C PRO A 226 -1.44 -20.78 -14.29
N LEU A 227 -1.27 -19.49 -14.58
CA LEU A 227 -2.07 -18.74 -15.54
C LEU A 227 -1.34 -18.54 -16.88
N GLY A 228 -0.07 -18.95 -16.97
CA GLY A 228 0.83 -18.63 -18.08
C GLY A 228 1.43 -17.21 -17.97
N GLY A 229 2.42 -16.92 -18.82
CA GLY A 229 3.09 -15.60 -18.84
C GLY A 229 3.75 -15.22 -17.51
N GLY A 230 4.21 -16.20 -16.74
CA GLY A 230 4.85 -15.99 -15.45
C GLY A 230 3.92 -15.68 -14.29
N ARG A 231 2.62 -15.93 -14.45
CA ARG A 231 1.58 -15.61 -13.46
C ARG A 231 0.97 -16.88 -12.87
N GLU A 232 0.46 -16.76 -11.67
CA GLU A 232 -0.22 -17.83 -10.93
C GLU A 232 -1.36 -17.26 -10.07
N VAL A 233 -2.29 -18.14 -9.68
CA VAL A 233 -3.38 -17.78 -8.76
C VAL A 233 -2.89 -17.93 -7.32
N TRP A 234 -3.07 -16.90 -6.51
CA TRP A 234 -2.97 -17.00 -5.06
C TRP A 234 -4.37 -16.95 -4.44
N PHE A 235 -4.62 -17.88 -3.53
CA PHE A 235 -5.81 -17.84 -2.69
C PHE A 235 -5.55 -17.02 -1.43
N GLY A 236 -6.64 -16.56 -0.85
CA GLY A 236 -6.65 -15.70 0.31
C GLY A 236 -8.06 -15.50 0.82
N PHE A 237 -8.24 -14.46 1.62
CA PHE A 237 -9.55 -14.11 2.17
C PHE A 237 -9.73 -12.60 2.26
N HIS A 238 -10.95 -12.15 1.99
CA HIS A 238 -11.42 -10.81 2.32
C HIS A 238 -11.72 -10.73 3.82
N GLN A 239 -11.37 -9.61 4.44
CA GLN A 239 -11.69 -9.33 5.84
C GLN A 239 -12.18 -7.89 6.01
N SER A 240 -13.33 -7.71 6.66
CA SER A 240 -13.75 -6.39 7.14
C SER A 240 -14.59 -6.45 8.41
N VAL A 241 -14.34 -5.52 9.32
CA VAL A 241 -15.17 -5.30 10.51
C VAL A 241 -16.34 -4.36 10.15
N ARG A 242 -17.57 -4.74 10.51
CA ARG A 242 -18.80 -3.99 10.16
C ARG A 242 -19.74 -3.88 11.36
N PRO A 243 -20.31 -2.68 11.62
CA PRO A 243 -21.43 -2.55 12.55
C PRO A 243 -22.69 -3.19 11.97
N SER A 244 -23.52 -3.77 12.83
CA SER A 244 -24.85 -4.27 12.49
C SER A 244 -25.85 -3.88 13.58
N GLN A 245 -27.15 -4.12 13.36
CA GLN A 245 -28.18 -3.89 14.39
C GLN A 245 -28.04 -4.79 15.63
N TRP A 246 -27.23 -5.85 15.55
CA TRP A 246 -27.08 -6.80 16.64
C TRP A 246 -25.75 -6.61 17.37
N LYS A 247 -24.63 -6.87 16.68
CA LYS A 247 -23.27 -6.77 17.22
C LYS A 247 -22.30 -6.33 16.13
N MET A 248 -21.04 -6.08 16.50
CA MET A 248 -19.97 -5.97 15.52
C MET A 248 -19.78 -7.32 14.82
N MET A 249 -19.65 -7.29 13.50
CA MET A 249 -19.51 -8.48 12.67
C MET A 249 -18.19 -8.45 11.92
N LEU A 250 -17.48 -9.58 11.92
CA LEU A 250 -16.37 -9.85 11.04
C LEU A 250 -16.92 -10.50 9.77
N ASN A 251 -16.87 -9.79 8.66
CA ASN A 251 -17.21 -10.34 7.35
C ASN A 251 -15.96 -10.97 6.74
N ILE A 252 -16.01 -12.29 6.50
CA ILE A 252 -14.94 -13.09 5.90
C ILE A 252 -15.45 -13.76 4.65
N ASP A 253 -14.70 -13.69 3.56
CA ASP A 253 -14.99 -14.44 2.34
C ASP A 253 -13.71 -14.96 1.70
N VAL A 254 -13.79 -16.10 1.00
CA VAL A 254 -12.66 -16.64 0.25
C VAL A 254 -12.41 -15.72 -0.95
N SER A 255 -11.14 -15.53 -1.31
CA SER A 255 -10.76 -14.71 -2.45
C SER A 255 -9.60 -15.35 -3.21
N ALA A 256 -9.52 -15.09 -4.51
CA ALA A 256 -8.41 -15.48 -5.36
C ALA A 256 -8.02 -14.31 -6.25
N THR A 257 -6.72 -14.11 -6.48
CA THR A 257 -6.23 -13.09 -7.42
C THR A 257 -4.91 -13.51 -8.04
N ALA A 258 -4.55 -12.90 -9.16
CA ALA A 258 -3.33 -13.21 -9.89
C ALA A 258 -2.10 -12.54 -9.26
N PHE A 259 -1.03 -13.31 -9.11
CA PHE A 259 0.31 -12.85 -8.72
C PHE A 259 1.35 -13.29 -9.75
N TYR A 260 2.50 -12.60 -9.77
CA TYR A 260 3.66 -13.09 -10.49
C TYR A 260 4.34 -14.19 -9.69
N LYS A 261 4.69 -15.28 -10.37
CA LYS A 261 5.47 -16.38 -9.78
C LYS A 261 6.81 -15.87 -9.28
N ALA A 262 7.25 -16.34 -8.13
CA ALA A 262 8.62 -16.14 -7.67
C ALA A 262 9.55 -17.13 -8.41
N GLN A 263 10.16 -16.67 -9.50
CA GLN A 263 10.97 -17.51 -10.39
C GLN A 263 12.16 -16.75 -11.00
N PRO A 264 13.17 -17.45 -11.55
CA PRO A 264 14.25 -16.84 -12.32
C PRO A 264 13.71 -15.98 -13.47
N VAL A 265 14.35 -14.82 -13.70
CA VAL A 265 13.96 -13.90 -14.80
C VAL A 265 14.03 -14.58 -16.17
N ILE A 266 14.93 -15.55 -16.34
CA ILE A 266 15.06 -16.34 -17.56
C ILE A 266 13.83 -17.24 -17.78
N GLU A 267 13.32 -17.90 -16.73
CA GLU A 267 12.11 -18.71 -16.81
C GLU A 267 10.88 -17.84 -17.04
N PHE A 268 10.79 -16.69 -16.36
CA PHE A 268 9.75 -15.69 -16.60
C PHE A 268 9.73 -15.22 -18.06
N MET A 269 10.90 -14.94 -18.65
CA MET A 269 11.03 -14.59 -20.06
C MET A 269 10.55 -15.72 -20.97
N CYS A 270 10.90 -16.97 -20.66
CA CYS A 270 10.46 -18.13 -21.43
C CYS A 270 8.94 -18.29 -21.40
N GLU A 271 8.30 -18.13 -20.23
CA GLU A 271 6.84 -18.16 -20.11
C GLU A 271 6.15 -17.00 -20.85
N VAL A 272 6.75 -15.81 -20.88
CA VAL A 272 6.18 -14.63 -21.58
C VAL A 272 6.32 -14.73 -23.09
N LEU A 273 7.41 -15.31 -23.58
CA LEU A 273 7.75 -15.40 -25.00
C LEU A 273 7.38 -16.77 -25.61
N ASP A 274 6.76 -17.65 -24.84
CA ASP A 274 6.38 -19.01 -25.24
C ASP A 274 7.58 -19.84 -25.73
N ILE A 275 8.75 -19.64 -25.10
CA ILE A 275 9.99 -20.38 -25.40
C ILE A 275 10.00 -21.65 -24.54
N ARG A 276 10.05 -22.82 -25.18
CA ARG A 276 10.03 -24.11 -24.47
C ARG A 276 11.37 -24.48 -23.84
N ASP A 277 12.46 -24.28 -24.57
CA ASP A 277 13.82 -24.51 -24.10
C ASP A 277 14.69 -23.29 -24.37
N ILE A 278 15.24 -22.71 -23.31
CA ILE A 278 16.15 -21.58 -23.39
C ILE A 278 17.44 -21.90 -24.17
N ASN A 279 17.86 -23.18 -24.22
CA ASN A 279 19.05 -23.58 -24.96
C ASN A 279 18.84 -23.53 -26.49
N GLU A 280 17.60 -23.53 -26.97
CA GLU A 280 17.27 -23.31 -28.39
C GLU A 280 17.41 -21.83 -28.79
N GLN A 281 17.26 -20.92 -27.82
CA GLN A 281 17.45 -19.48 -28.03
C GLN A 281 18.94 -19.16 -28.12
N ARG A 282 19.59 -19.45 -29.25
CA ARG A 282 21.02 -19.16 -29.50
C ARG A 282 21.29 -17.76 -30.05
N LYS A 283 20.25 -17.07 -30.50
CA LYS A 283 20.34 -15.72 -31.08
C LYS A 283 19.76 -14.69 -30.09
N PRO A 284 20.19 -13.42 -30.17
CA PRO A 284 19.53 -12.34 -29.43
C PRO A 284 18.02 -12.29 -29.71
N LEU A 285 17.25 -11.77 -28.77
CA LEU A 285 15.82 -11.55 -28.96
C LEU A 285 15.58 -10.62 -30.15
N THR A 286 14.56 -10.93 -30.95
CA THR A 286 14.06 -9.99 -31.97
C THR A 286 13.51 -8.73 -31.28
N ASP A 287 13.46 -7.60 -31.99
CA ASP A 287 12.93 -6.35 -31.42
C ASP A 287 11.47 -6.51 -30.94
N SER A 288 10.66 -7.33 -31.63
CA SER A 288 9.29 -7.66 -31.21
C SER A 288 9.25 -8.43 -29.89
N GLN A 289 10.04 -9.51 -29.77
CA GLN A 289 10.15 -10.29 -28.53
C GLN A 289 10.65 -9.43 -27.37
N ARG A 290 11.70 -8.63 -27.60
CA ARG A 290 12.25 -7.71 -26.59
C ARG A 290 11.20 -6.73 -26.11
N VAL A 291 10.43 -6.11 -27.02
CA VAL A 291 9.35 -5.18 -26.64
C VAL A 291 8.25 -5.90 -25.86
N LYS A 292 7.83 -7.10 -26.27
CA LYS A 292 6.85 -7.92 -25.54
C LYS A 292 7.32 -8.20 -24.11
N PHE A 293 8.55 -8.70 -23.97
CA PHE A 293 9.16 -8.96 -22.66
C PHE A 293 9.32 -7.69 -21.80
N THR A 294 9.74 -6.58 -22.41
CA THR A 294 9.91 -5.29 -21.72
C THR A 294 8.59 -4.82 -21.10
N LYS A 295 7.48 -4.95 -21.82
CA LYS A 295 6.14 -4.57 -21.32
C LYS A 295 5.74 -5.37 -20.09
N GLU A 296 6.10 -6.65 -20.04
CA GLU A 296 5.75 -7.57 -18.94
C GLU A 296 6.63 -7.40 -17.70
N ILE A 297 7.95 -7.22 -17.88
CA ILE A 297 8.87 -7.12 -16.74
C ILE A 297 9.01 -5.71 -16.15
N LYS A 298 8.74 -4.66 -16.95
CA LYS A 298 8.92 -3.28 -16.50
C LYS A 298 7.98 -2.98 -15.33
N GLY A 299 8.56 -2.43 -14.27
CA GLY A 299 7.87 -2.13 -13.03
C GLY A 299 7.87 -3.29 -12.04
N LEU A 300 8.23 -4.52 -12.42
CA LEU A 300 8.36 -5.61 -11.46
C LEU A 300 9.61 -5.45 -10.59
N LYS A 301 9.57 -6.05 -9.40
CA LYS A 301 10.73 -6.14 -8.50
C LYS A 301 11.46 -7.45 -8.78
N ILE A 302 12.77 -7.39 -8.92
CA ILE A 302 13.67 -8.54 -9.03
C ILE A 302 14.66 -8.54 -7.86
N GLU A 303 15.18 -9.71 -7.52
CA GLU A 303 16.28 -9.86 -6.57
C GLU A 303 17.53 -10.40 -7.26
N ILE A 304 18.70 -9.93 -6.82
CA ILE A 304 19.98 -10.44 -7.31
C ILE A 304 20.39 -11.71 -6.58
N THR A 305 21.11 -12.58 -7.27
CA THR A 305 21.59 -13.87 -6.75
C THR A 305 23.11 -14.03 -6.79
N HIS A 306 23.84 -13.04 -7.30
CA HIS A 306 25.29 -13.13 -7.50
C HIS A 306 26.13 -12.67 -6.29
N CYS A 307 25.52 -12.07 -5.26
CA CYS A 307 26.21 -11.55 -4.08
C CYS A 307 26.04 -12.43 -2.83
N GLY A 308 26.07 -13.76 -2.99
CA GLY A 308 25.98 -14.72 -1.89
C GLY A 308 24.71 -14.54 -1.05
N GLN A 309 24.85 -14.25 0.24
CA GLN A 309 23.72 -14.02 1.15
C GLN A 309 23.00 -12.67 0.92
N MET A 310 23.63 -11.71 0.23
CA MET A 310 23.04 -10.41 -0.03
C MET A 310 22.05 -10.49 -1.20
N ARG A 311 20.75 -10.45 -0.89
CA ARG A 311 19.63 -10.54 -1.86
C ARG A 311 18.98 -9.20 -2.16
N ARG A 312 19.76 -8.30 -2.75
CA ARG A 312 19.29 -6.94 -3.06
C ARG A 312 18.15 -6.91 -4.08
N LYS A 313 17.12 -6.13 -3.76
CA LYS A 313 15.93 -5.95 -4.60
C LYS A 313 15.99 -4.67 -5.42
N TYR A 314 15.66 -4.77 -6.70
CA TYR A 314 15.58 -3.66 -7.64
C TYR A 314 14.23 -3.64 -8.37
N ARG A 315 13.73 -2.47 -8.73
CA ARG A 315 12.59 -2.34 -9.65
C ARG A 315 13.10 -2.18 -11.07
N VAL A 316 12.66 -3.05 -11.97
CA VAL A 316 13.06 -2.99 -13.38
C VAL A 316 12.43 -1.75 -14.03
N CYS A 317 13.25 -0.86 -14.58
CA CYS A 317 12.77 0.32 -15.29
C CYS A 317 12.73 0.12 -16.82
N ASN A 318 13.58 -0.76 -17.35
CA ASN A 318 13.68 -1.04 -18.79
C ASN A 318 14.45 -2.35 -19.06
N VAL A 319 14.47 -2.77 -20.32
CA VAL A 319 15.33 -3.85 -20.86
C VAL A 319 16.21 -3.26 -21.96
N THR A 320 17.51 -3.55 -21.92
CA THR A 320 18.48 -3.00 -22.87
C THR A 320 18.26 -3.55 -24.28
N ARG A 321 18.55 -2.74 -25.30
CA ARG A 321 18.50 -3.19 -26.71
C ARG A 321 19.70 -4.07 -27.06
N ARG A 322 20.88 -3.72 -26.53
CA ARG A 322 22.10 -4.50 -26.74
C ARG A 322 22.14 -5.67 -25.75
N PRO A 323 22.63 -6.84 -26.18
CA PRO A 323 22.82 -7.99 -25.30
C PRO A 323 23.95 -7.76 -24.30
N ALA A 324 24.04 -8.58 -23.24
CA ALA A 324 24.99 -8.37 -22.15
C ALA A 324 26.47 -8.33 -22.60
N GLN A 325 26.83 -9.04 -23.67
CA GLN A 325 28.17 -9.01 -24.26
C GLN A 325 28.53 -7.70 -24.98
N MET A 326 27.54 -6.90 -25.38
CA MET A 326 27.73 -5.63 -26.12
C MET A 326 27.24 -4.40 -25.37
N GLN A 327 26.37 -4.57 -24.37
CA GLN A 327 25.90 -3.47 -23.54
C GLN A 327 27.03 -3.02 -22.64
N SER A 328 27.45 -1.76 -22.81
CA SER A 328 28.50 -1.13 -22.03
C SER A 328 27.95 -0.06 -21.09
N PHE A 329 28.76 0.30 -20.10
CA PHE A 329 28.54 1.41 -19.21
C PHE A 329 29.90 2.01 -18.79
N PRO A 330 29.95 3.31 -18.43
CA PRO A 330 31.15 3.93 -17.91
C PRO A 330 31.46 3.38 -16.51
N LEU A 331 32.61 2.73 -16.36
CA LEU A 331 33.12 2.19 -15.10
C LEU A 331 34.31 3.02 -14.63
N GLN A 332 34.21 3.62 -13.45
CA GLN A 332 35.35 4.25 -12.79
C GLN A 332 36.23 3.19 -12.12
N LEU A 333 37.50 3.18 -12.49
CA LEU A 333 38.54 2.36 -11.87
C LEU A 333 39.10 3.05 -10.62
N GLU A 334 39.82 2.30 -9.80
CA GLU A 334 40.41 2.81 -8.55
C GLU A 334 41.43 3.94 -8.77
N ASN A 335 42.07 3.99 -9.94
CA ASN A 335 42.98 5.05 -10.35
C ASN A 335 42.26 6.34 -10.82
N GLY A 336 40.93 6.40 -10.70
CA GLY A 336 40.11 7.55 -11.12
C GLY A 336 39.79 7.59 -12.62
N GLN A 337 40.36 6.69 -13.44
CA GLN A 337 40.07 6.63 -14.86
C GLN A 337 38.69 6.01 -15.12
N THR A 338 37.92 6.59 -16.05
CA THR A 338 36.66 5.99 -16.51
C THR A 338 36.91 5.19 -17.79
N VAL A 339 36.52 3.92 -17.80
CA VAL A 339 36.61 3.04 -18.96
C VAL A 339 35.24 2.51 -19.35
N GLU A 340 34.98 2.36 -20.64
CA GLU A 340 33.79 1.66 -21.13
C GLU A 340 33.95 0.15 -20.87
N CYS A 341 33.08 -0.41 -20.04
CA CYS A 341 33.10 -1.82 -19.69
C CYS A 341 31.77 -2.48 -20.09
N THR A 342 31.82 -3.65 -20.73
CA THR A 342 30.60 -4.40 -21.03
C THR A 342 30.07 -5.10 -19.79
N VAL A 343 28.76 -5.32 -19.72
CA VAL A 343 28.13 -6.04 -18.60
C VAL A 343 28.75 -7.42 -18.43
N ALA A 344 28.90 -8.18 -19.52
CA ALA A 344 29.51 -9.51 -19.46
C ALA A 344 30.95 -9.49 -18.91
N LYS A 345 31.79 -8.53 -19.35
CA LYS A 345 33.16 -8.37 -18.86
C LYS A 345 33.20 -7.99 -17.38
N TYR A 346 32.36 -7.03 -16.96
CA TYR A 346 32.28 -6.61 -15.57
C TYR A 346 31.92 -7.77 -14.63
N PHE A 347 30.95 -8.63 -15.01
CA PHE A 347 30.58 -9.79 -14.21
C PHE A 347 31.70 -10.84 -14.13
N LEU A 348 32.44 -11.05 -15.22
CA LEU A 348 33.59 -11.93 -15.23
C LEU A 348 34.73 -11.38 -14.36
N ASP A 349 35.08 -10.11 -14.48
CA ASP A 349 36.24 -9.52 -13.82
C ASP A 349 35.98 -9.33 -12.31
N LYS A 350 34.82 -8.77 -11.95
CA LYS A 350 34.48 -8.41 -10.56
C LYS A 350 33.93 -9.57 -9.75
N TYR A 351 33.04 -10.37 -10.33
CA TYR A 351 32.35 -11.45 -9.62
C TYR A 351 32.84 -12.85 -10.00
N LYS A 352 33.85 -12.95 -10.88
CA LYS A 352 34.38 -14.23 -11.40
C LYS A 352 33.28 -15.12 -11.99
N MET A 353 32.26 -14.48 -12.58
CA MET A 353 31.06 -15.15 -13.06
C MET A 353 30.99 -15.07 -14.59
N LYS A 354 31.12 -16.22 -15.25
CA LYS A 354 30.86 -16.34 -16.70
C LYS A 354 29.36 -16.45 -16.94
N LEU A 355 28.79 -15.49 -17.67
CA LEU A 355 27.37 -15.52 -18.02
C LEU A 355 27.06 -16.71 -18.95
N ARG A 356 26.04 -17.49 -18.61
CA ARG A 356 25.56 -18.62 -19.44
C ARG A 356 24.86 -18.14 -20.72
N TYR A 357 24.14 -17.01 -20.64
CA TYR A 357 23.40 -16.42 -21.76
C TYR A 357 23.86 -14.96 -21.98
N PRO A 358 25.00 -14.75 -22.67
CA PRO A 358 25.53 -13.40 -22.91
C PRO A 358 24.89 -12.66 -24.09
N HIS A 359 24.14 -13.37 -24.94
CA HIS A 359 23.53 -12.92 -26.20
C HIS A 359 22.13 -12.32 -26.09
#